data_AF-A0A2G9CIF7-F1
#
_entry.id   AF-A0A2G9CIF7-F1
#
_cell.length_a   1.000
_cell.length_b   1.000
_cell.length_c   1.000
_cell.angle_alpha   90.00
_cell.angle_beta   90.00
_cell.angle_gamma   90.00
#
_symmetry.space_group_name_H-M   'P 1'
#
loop_
_entity.id
_entity.type
_entity.pdbx_description
1 polymer ?
#
loop_
_entity_poly.entity_id
_entity_poly.type
_entity_poly.pdbx_seq_one_letter_code
_entity_poly.pdbx_strand_id
1 'polypeptide(L)'
;MWTFGRKLSMGFALSFALLLLIGTLSYRGVELMTQTSYQVTRTHAALTHIEALMSLMKDAETGQRGYLLSGDEPYLEPYRHAVANLPRQLAELKPLIRDNPAQQARLNQATAMIEGLMQLHKERIETRRASSTEAAMRVLGLGEGKRRMDELRGVISQMEEEENDLLRQRAQEVESAAAGVRMAIVWGTVAGALLVLAAALTLNRALSGQVGTAVKHVQRSSAELQAAANQQAAGARETATSMTEISTTISELLATSRQIADSAQRVVGIAEQTAGLARGGDGTLQAARETIAAMRRQIDLVVDHMLDLGRKSQQIGVVMDLVGELAEQTNILAINATIEATVAGDAGRRFSVVADEIRKLADRMTASTKEIRLQIDDVRGAVNTTVMATETGSKAVDAGARQFDDVAATFAKIAGQVVTTTDAAREIELSTKQQATAVEQLNVALSNTAQASRETEASSGQTSQTATELAEMSRDLLRLVQAQPT
;
A
#
# COMPACT_ATOMS: atom_id res chain seq x y z
N MET A 1 -0.99 -25.65 -18.77
CA MET A 1 -0.54 -24.74 -19.86
C MET A 1 0.94 -24.94 -20.10
N TRP A 2 1.37 -25.24 -21.33
CA TRP A 2 2.81 -25.26 -21.64
C TRP A 2 3.36 -23.84 -21.65
N THR A 3 4.47 -23.62 -20.96
CA THR A 3 5.19 -22.34 -20.94
C THR A 3 5.69 -21.97 -22.33
N PHE A 4 5.80 -20.68 -22.62
CA PHE A 4 6.26 -20.14 -23.90
C PHE A 4 7.57 -20.81 -24.38
N GLY A 5 8.55 -20.93 -23.47
CA GLY A 5 9.83 -21.59 -23.77
C GLY A 5 9.68 -23.06 -24.17
N ARG A 6 8.72 -23.79 -23.60
CA ARG A 6 8.50 -25.22 -23.88
C ARG A 6 7.86 -25.46 -25.26
N LYS A 7 7.04 -24.52 -25.73
CA LYS A 7 6.50 -24.54 -27.09
C LYS A 7 7.58 -24.23 -28.13
N LEU A 8 8.42 -23.24 -27.84
CA LEU A 8 9.55 -22.86 -28.68
C LEU A 8 10.56 -24.01 -28.84
N SER A 9 10.97 -24.61 -27.72
CA SER A 9 11.91 -25.73 -27.73
C SER A 9 11.37 -26.94 -28.48
N MET A 10 10.07 -27.21 -28.40
CA MET A 10 9.46 -28.33 -29.12
C MET A 10 9.41 -28.08 -30.64
N GLY A 11 9.12 -26.84 -31.07
CA GLY A 11 9.17 -26.48 -32.49
C GLY A 11 10.57 -26.66 -33.09
N PHE A 12 11.61 -26.15 -32.41
CA PHE A 12 13.00 -26.34 -32.83
C PHE A 12 13.43 -27.81 -32.79
N ALA A 13 13.06 -28.56 -31.75
CA ALA A 13 13.38 -29.99 -31.65
C ALA A 13 12.75 -30.79 -32.79
N LEU A 14 11.51 -30.48 -33.17
CA LEU A 14 10.81 -31.16 -34.27
C LEU A 14 11.46 -30.84 -35.63
N SER A 15 11.80 -29.57 -35.88
CA SER A 15 12.51 -29.16 -37.10
C SER A 15 13.90 -29.79 -37.18
N PHE A 16 14.62 -29.87 -36.05
CA PHE A 16 15.94 -30.51 -36.00
C PHE A 16 15.86 -32.02 -36.23
N ALA A 17 14.86 -32.70 -35.65
CA ALA A 17 14.60 -34.12 -35.88
C ALA A 17 14.27 -34.41 -37.35
N LEU A 18 13.47 -33.54 -37.99
CA LEU A 18 13.15 -33.65 -39.42
C LEU A 18 14.39 -33.48 -40.29
N LEU A 19 15.25 -32.51 -39.99
CA LEU A 19 16.52 -32.30 -40.71
C LEU A 19 17.44 -33.52 -40.61
N LEU A 20 17.57 -34.10 -39.41
CA LEU A 20 18.35 -35.34 -39.22
C LEU A 20 17.76 -36.51 -40.01
N LEU A 21 16.43 -36.65 -40.03
CA LEU A 21 15.74 -37.70 -40.79
C LEU A 21 15.99 -37.57 -42.30
N ILE A 22 15.82 -36.36 -42.86
CA ILE A 22 16.05 -36.07 -44.28
C ILE A 22 17.53 -36.31 -44.63
N GLY A 23 18.45 -35.83 -43.79
CA GLY A 23 19.89 -36.06 -43.97
C GLY A 23 20.24 -37.55 -44.00
N THR A 24 19.68 -38.34 -43.09
CA THR A 24 19.91 -39.79 -43.01
C THR A 24 19.34 -40.54 -44.22
N LEU A 25 18.12 -40.21 -44.65
CA LEU A 25 17.48 -40.81 -45.83
C LEU A 25 18.24 -40.45 -47.13
N SER A 26 18.64 -39.19 -47.27
CA SER A 26 19.43 -38.73 -48.41
C SER A 26 20.78 -39.45 -48.47
N TYR A 27 21.50 -39.53 -47.34
CA TYR A 27 22.78 -40.23 -47.26
C TYR A 27 22.66 -41.70 -47.67
N ARG A 28 21.66 -42.43 -47.14
CA ARG A 28 21.43 -43.84 -47.51
C ARG A 28 21.06 -44.02 -48.98
N GLY A 29 20.24 -43.13 -49.53
CA GLY A 29 19.84 -43.21 -50.93
C GLY A 29 20.99 -42.91 -51.89
N VAL A 30 21.88 -41.96 -51.54
CA VAL A 30 23.11 -41.70 -52.30
C VAL A 30 24.04 -42.92 -52.26
N GLU A 31 24.23 -43.54 -51.10
CA GLU A 31 25.07 -44.75 -50.97
C GLU A 31 24.55 -45.90 -51.86
N LEU A 32 23.23 -46.15 -51.85
CA LEU A 32 22.60 -47.16 -52.69
C LEU A 32 22.80 -46.84 -54.19
N MET A 33 22.61 -45.58 -54.59
CA MET A 33 22.81 -45.13 -55.97
C MET A 33 24.27 -45.31 -56.42
N THR A 34 25.24 -44.98 -55.57
CA THR A 34 26.67 -45.17 -55.86
C THR A 34 27.02 -46.65 -56.03
N GLN A 35 26.49 -47.52 -55.17
CA GLN A 35 26.73 -48.96 -55.26
C GLN A 35 26.16 -49.57 -56.56
N THR A 36 24.91 -49.24 -56.93
CA THR A 36 24.31 -49.74 -58.18
C THR A 36 25.00 -49.17 -59.42
N SER A 37 25.42 -47.90 -59.39
CA SER A 37 26.20 -47.27 -60.48
C SER A 37 27.56 -47.97 -60.72
N TYR A 38 28.23 -48.38 -59.65
CA TYR A 38 29.46 -49.16 -59.74
C TYR A 38 29.23 -50.52 -60.42
N GLN A 39 28.10 -51.18 -60.14
CA GLN A 39 27.73 -52.45 -60.78
C GLN A 39 27.44 -52.31 -62.28
N VAL A 40 26.77 -51.22 -62.69
CA VAL A 40 26.57 -50.87 -64.12
C VAL A 40 27.91 -50.74 -64.85
N THR A 41 28.87 -50.03 -64.24
CA THR A 41 30.22 -49.86 -64.82
C THR A 41 30.95 -51.19 -64.95
N ARG A 42 30.84 -52.09 -63.96
CA ARG A 42 31.43 -53.43 -64.01
C ARG A 42 30.83 -54.30 -65.12
N THR A 43 29.52 -54.27 -65.32
CA THR A 43 28.85 -55.00 -66.40
C THR A 43 29.26 -54.49 -67.78
N HIS A 44 29.39 -53.17 -67.96
CA HIS A 44 29.94 -52.60 -69.19
C HIS A 44 31.37 -53.08 -69.48
N ALA A 45 32.23 -53.09 -68.46
CA ALA A 45 33.59 -53.62 -68.61
C ALA A 45 33.58 -55.12 -68.98
N ALA A 46 32.71 -55.92 -68.36
CA ALA A 46 32.56 -57.34 -68.68
C ALA A 46 32.16 -57.55 -70.15
N LEU A 47 31.17 -56.82 -70.65
CA LEU A 47 30.77 -56.85 -72.07
C LEU A 47 31.94 -56.54 -73.00
N THR A 48 32.71 -55.48 -72.72
CA THR A 48 33.88 -55.11 -73.54
C THR A 48 34.91 -56.25 -73.64
N HIS A 49 35.17 -56.96 -72.54
CA HIS A 49 36.09 -58.09 -72.55
C HIS A 49 35.51 -59.32 -73.27
N ILE A 50 34.22 -59.60 -73.12
CA ILE A 50 33.54 -60.70 -73.82
C ILE A 50 33.58 -60.47 -75.34
N GLU A 51 33.25 -59.27 -75.81
CA GLU A 51 33.35 -58.88 -77.22
C GLU A 51 34.79 -58.99 -77.74
N ALA A 52 35.77 -58.59 -76.94
CA ALA A 52 37.19 -58.69 -77.27
C ALA A 52 37.66 -60.15 -77.44
N LEU A 53 37.17 -61.08 -76.61
CA LEU A 53 37.47 -62.52 -76.76
C LEU A 53 37.01 -63.03 -78.12
N MET A 54 35.80 -62.68 -78.52
CA MET A 54 35.26 -63.09 -79.81
C MET A 54 36.01 -62.46 -80.98
N SER A 55 36.34 -61.16 -80.87
CA SER A 55 37.12 -60.46 -81.88
C SER A 55 38.49 -61.12 -82.08
N LEU A 56 39.23 -61.40 -81.00
CA LEU A 56 40.54 -62.04 -81.06
C LEU A 56 40.47 -63.45 -81.65
N MET A 57 39.44 -64.21 -81.32
CA MET A 57 39.26 -65.57 -81.88
C MET A 57 38.92 -65.54 -83.37
N LYS A 58 38.11 -64.58 -83.81
CA LYS A 58 37.84 -64.34 -85.23
C LYS A 58 39.10 -63.93 -85.98
N ASP A 59 39.91 -63.06 -85.40
CA ASP A 59 41.19 -62.62 -85.96
C ASP A 59 42.19 -63.78 -86.02
N ALA A 60 42.25 -64.62 -84.97
CA ALA A 60 43.07 -65.82 -84.93
C ALA A 60 42.71 -66.81 -86.04
N GLU A 61 41.41 -67.11 -86.21
CA GLU A 61 40.93 -67.99 -87.27
C GLU A 61 41.20 -67.39 -88.65
N THR A 62 41.00 -66.09 -88.82
CA THR A 62 41.24 -65.38 -90.10
C THR A 62 42.70 -65.40 -90.49
N GLY A 63 43.61 -65.07 -89.56
CA GLY A 63 45.06 -65.11 -89.79
C GLY A 63 45.57 -66.53 -90.06
N GLN A 64 45.05 -67.51 -89.30
CA GLN A 64 45.38 -68.91 -89.51
C GLN A 64 44.94 -69.42 -90.89
N ARG A 65 43.73 -69.09 -91.34
CA ARG A 65 43.24 -69.43 -92.69
C ARG A 65 44.05 -68.74 -93.79
N GLY A 66 44.35 -67.45 -93.62
CA GLY A 66 45.19 -66.68 -94.54
C GLY A 66 46.56 -67.33 -94.75
N TYR A 67 47.19 -67.79 -93.67
CA TYR A 67 48.47 -68.50 -93.72
C TYR A 67 48.37 -69.88 -94.36
N LEU A 68 47.33 -70.66 -94.05
CA LEU A 68 47.14 -71.98 -94.66
C LEU A 68 47.04 -71.91 -96.19
N LEU A 69 46.35 -70.88 -96.72
CA LEU A 69 46.13 -70.68 -98.14
C LEU A 69 47.36 -70.12 -98.87
N SER A 70 48.03 -69.11 -98.29
CA SER A 70 49.15 -68.41 -98.93
C SER A 70 50.52 -69.04 -98.63
N GLY A 71 50.75 -69.49 -97.40
CA GLY A 71 52.08 -69.80 -96.86
C GLY A 71 52.89 -68.57 -96.41
N ASP A 72 52.33 -67.36 -96.53
CA ASP A 72 53.01 -66.10 -96.23
C ASP A 72 52.91 -65.76 -94.73
N GLU A 73 54.07 -65.70 -94.07
CA GLU A 73 54.21 -65.46 -92.63
C GLU A 73 53.49 -64.19 -92.10
N PRO A 74 53.38 -63.07 -92.85
CA PRO A 74 52.61 -61.90 -92.41
C PRO A 74 51.13 -62.17 -92.11
N TYR A 75 50.50 -63.17 -92.75
CA TYR A 75 49.11 -63.52 -92.43
C TYR A 75 48.93 -64.09 -91.01
N LEU A 76 50.02 -64.46 -90.31
CA LEU A 76 49.96 -64.91 -88.92
C LEU A 76 49.98 -63.77 -87.89
N GLU A 77 50.15 -62.50 -88.29
CA GLU A 77 50.13 -61.37 -87.35
C GLU A 77 48.84 -61.31 -86.49
N PRO A 78 47.62 -61.44 -87.05
CA PRO A 78 46.39 -61.47 -86.25
C PRO A 78 46.33 -62.66 -85.29
N TYR A 79 46.86 -63.82 -85.70
CA TYR A 79 46.95 -65.01 -84.84
C TYR A 79 47.93 -64.79 -83.68
N ARG A 80 49.12 -64.24 -83.94
CA ARG A 80 50.11 -63.93 -82.89
C ARG A 80 49.55 -62.88 -81.92
N HIS A 81 48.83 -61.88 -82.42
CA HIS A 81 48.16 -60.88 -81.59
C HIS A 81 47.09 -61.51 -80.68
N ALA A 82 46.30 -62.45 -81.20
CA ALA A 82 45.33 -63.20 -80.40
C ALA A 82 46.00 -64.06 -79.32
N VAL A 83 47.07 -64.81 -79.66
CA VAL A 83 47.85 -65.59 -78.68
C VAL A 83 48.35 -64.71 -77.52
N ALA A 84 48.85 -63.51 -77.83
CA ALA A 84 49.39 -62.61 -76.82
C ALA A 84 48.31 -61.99 -75.92
N ASN A 85 47.10 -61.75 -76.42
CA ASN A 85 46.07 -60.98 -75.73
C ASN A 85 44.94 -61.80 -75.11
N LEU A 86 44.62 -62.99 -75.63
CA LEU A 86 43.56 -63.85 -75.10
C LEU A 86 43.73 -64.17 -73.60
N PRO A 87 44.94 -64.52 -73.08
CA PRO A 87 45.12 -64.76 -71.65
C PRO A 87 44.81 -63.53 -70.79
N ARG A 88 45.15 -62.33 -71.28
CA ARG A 88 44.89 -61.07 -70.59
C ARG A 88 43.39 -60.78 -70.53
N GLN A 89 42.68 -60.92 -71.65
CA GLN A 89 41.23 -60.70 -71.71
C GLN A 89 40.47 -61.68 -70.78
N LEU A 90 40.88 -62.95 -70.75
CA LEU A 90 40.30 -63.94 -69.85
C LEU A 90 40.58 -63.63 -68.37
N ALA A 91 41.80 -63.18 -68.05
CA ALA A 91 42.19 -62.81 -66.69
C ALA A 91 41.46 -61.54 -66.19
N GLU A 92 41.23 -60.56 -67.05
CA GLU A 92 40.53 -59.31 -66.75
C GLU A 92 38.99 -59.52 -66.65
N LEU A 93 38.41 -60.42 -67.46
CA LEU A 93 36.99 -60.72 -67.42
C LEU A 93 36.58 -61.50 -66.15
N LYS A 94 37.41 -62.43 -65.69
CA LYS A 94 37.11 -63.30 -64.53
C LYS A 94 36.70 -62.56 -63.24
N PRO A 95 37.40 -61.52 -62.76
CA PRO A 95 36.98 -60.77 -61.58
C PRO A 95 35.71 -59.93 -61.81
N LEU A 96 35.42 -59.53 -63.05
CA LEU A 96 34.26 -58.70 -63.37
C LEU A 96 32.95 -59.46 -63.25
N ILE A 97 32.95 -60.76 -63.59
CA ILE A 97 31.78 -61.66 -63.52
C ILE A 97 31.73 -62.50 -62.23
N ARG A 98 32.52 -62.15 -61.20
CA ARG A 98 32.66 -62.96 -59.97
C ARG A 98 31.32 -63.17 -59.23
N ASP A 99 30.41 -62.21 -59.31
CA ASP A 99 29.09 -62.25 -58.68
C ASP A 99 28.06 -63.10 -59.43
N ASN A 100 28.37 -63.56 -60.64
CA ASN A 100 27.48 -64.39 -61.44
C ASN A 100 28.07 -65.80 -61.66
N PRO A 101 27.65 -66.81 -60.86
CA PRO A 101 28.14 -68.18 -60.99
C PRO A 101 27.89 -68.81 -62.37
N ALA A 102 26.78 -68.46 -63.03
CA ALA A 102 26.45 -68.97 -64.36
C ALA A 102 27.42 -68.40 -65.41
N GLN A 103 27.75 -67.12 -65.32
CA GLN A 103 28.77 -66.49 -66.18
C GLN A 103 30.17 -67.07 -65.97
N GLN A 104 30.56 -67.36 -64.72
CA GLN A 104 31.84 -68.03 -64.47
C GLN A 104 31.89 -69.41 -65.13
N ALA A 105 30.79 -70.17 -65.10
CA ALA A 105 30.72 -71.46 -65.77
C ALA A 105 30.85 -71.30 -67.30
N ARG A 106 30.16 -70.32 -67.90
CA ARG A 106 30.28 -69.99 -69.34
C ARG A 106 31.68 -69.52 -69.71
N LEU A 107 32.33 -68.70 -68.89
CA LEU A 107 33.72 -68.27 -69.10
C LEU A 107 34.69 -69.44 -69.06
N ASN A 108 34.54 -70.36 -68.10
CA ASN A 108 35.38 -71.56 -68.02
C ASN A 108 35.18 -72.45 -69.26
N GLN A 109 33.94 -72.61 -69.72
CA GLN A 109 33.62 -73.33 -70.94
C GLN A 109 34.23 -72.66 -72.18
N ALA A 110 34.07 -71.34 -72.31
CA ALA A 110 34.67 -70.56 -73.39
C ALA A 110 36.20 -70.62 -73.35
N THR A 111 36.82 -70.57 -72.17
CA THR A 111 38.27 -70.70 -71.98
C THR A 111 38.78 -72.03 -72.51
N ALA A 112 38.14 -73.14 -72.12
CA ALA A 112 38.51 -74.47 -72.60
C ALA A 112 38.32 -74.60 -74.14
N MET A 113 37.26 -73.99 -74.70
CA MET A 113 37.04 -73.95 -76.14
C MET A 113 38.10 -73.11 -76.87
N ILE A 114 38.47 -71.95 -76.33
CA ILE A 114 39.51 -71.06 -76.84
C ILE A 114 40.86 -71.79 -76.85
N GLU A 115 41.27 -72.40 -75.74
CA GLU A 115 42.52 -73.17 -75.65
C GLU A 115 42.54 -74.31 -76.68
N GLY A 116 41.45 -75.07 -76.78
CA GLY A 116 41.31 -76.15 -77.75
C GLY A 116 41.34 -75.67 -79.22
N LEU A 117 40.78 -74.50 -79.52
CA LEU A 117 40.83 -73.88 -80.84
C LEU A 117 42.22 -73.34 -81.17
N MET A 118 42.89 -72.69 -80.21
CA MET A 118 44.23 -72.15 -80.39
C MET A 118 45.27 -73.26 -80.60
N GLN A 119 45.12 -74.38 -79.89
CA GLN A 119 45.94 -75.58 -80.10
C GLN A 119 45.72 -76.18 -81.49
N LEU A 120 44.46 -76.31 -81.91
CA LEU A 120 44.11 -76.76 -83.27
C LEU A 120 44.69 -75.84 -84.35
N HIS A 121 44.62 -74.52 -84.15
CA HIS A 121 45.23 -73.54 -85.05
C HIS A 121 46.75 -73.68 -85.11
N LYS A 122 47.41 -73.86 -83.96
CA LYS A 122 48.86 -74.07 -83.86
C LYS A 122 49.30 -75.32 -84.63
N GLU A 123 48.65 -76.46 -84.40
CA GLU A 123 48.93 -77.72 -85.07
C GLU A 123 48.78 -77.60 -86.60
N ARG A 124 47.75 -76.89 -87.06
CA ARG A 124 47.53 -76.62 -88.49
C ARG A 124 48.63 -75.74 -89.10
N ILE A 125 49.07 -74.70 -88.37
CA ILE A 125 50.16 -73.81 -88.81
C ILE A 125 51.48 -74.58 -88.89
N GLU A 126 51.80 -75.41 -87.89
CA GLU A 126 53.01 -76.24 -87.86
C GLU A 126 53.02 -77.31 -88.96
N THR A 127 51.88 -77.96 -89.20
CA THR A 127 51.70 -78.92 -90.30
C THR A 127 51.91 -78.25 -91.66
N ARG A 128 51.41 -77.02 -91.84
CA ARG A 128 51.61 -76.23 -93.07
C ARG A 128 53.07 -75.80 -93.27
N ARG A 129 53.82 -75.55 -92.19
CA ARG A 129 55.27 -75.25 -92.26
C ARG A 129 56.10 -76.47 -92.66
N ALA A 130 55.67 -77.67 -92.29
CA ALA A 130 56.38 -78.92 -92.55
C ALA A 130 56.05 -79.59 -93.90
N SER A 131 55.08 -79.08 -94.68
CA SER A 131 54.56 -79.74 -95.90
C SER A 131 54.07 -78.74 -96.96
N SER A 132 54.02 -79.17 -98.23
CA SER A 132 53.46 -78.36 -99.34
C SER A 132 51.94 -78.13 -99.18
N THR A 133 51.41 -77.06 -99.76
CA THR A 133 50.00 -76.61 -99.59
C THR A 133 48.99 -77.72 -99.88
N GLU A 134 49.21 -78.50 -100.94
CA GLU A 134 48.32 -79.61 -101.32
C GLU A 134 48.34 -80.79 -100.33
N ALA A 135 49.49 -81.08 -99.72
CA ALA A 135 49.62 -82.14 -98.72
C ALA A 135 49.00 -81.72 -97.38
N ALA A 136 49.21 -80.47 -96.95
CA ALA A 136 48.63 -79.92 -95.73
C ALA A 136 47.09 -79.83 -95.82
N MET A 137 46.52 -79.43 -96.96
CA MET A 137 45.06 -79.31 -97.12
C MET A 137 44.32 -80.67 -97.17
N ARG A 138 44.97 -81.79 -97.51
CA ARG A 138 44.34 -83.13 -97.50
C ARG A 138 44.27 -83.76 -96.10
N VAL A 139 45.23 -83.46 -95.23
CA VAL A 139 45.32 -84.04 -93.88
C VAL A 139 44.54 -83.22 -92.85
N LEU A 140 44.41 -81.91 -93.09
CA LEU A 140 43.80 -80.99 -92.13
C LEU A 140 42.30 -80.85 -92.41
N GLY A 141 41.46 -81.63 -91.71
CA GLY A 141 39.99 -81.58 -91.84
C GLY A 141 39.42 -80.16 -91.70
N LEU A 142 39.02 -79.56 -92.83
CA LEU A 142 38.64 -78.14 -92.92
C LEU A 142 37.34 -77.79 -92.16
N GLY A 143 36.50 -78.77 -91.81
CA GLY A 143 35.22 -78.55 -91.10
C GLY A 143 35.30 -78.43 -89.57
N GLU A 144 36.35 -78.97 -88.93
CA GLU A 144 36.39 -79.06 -87.46
C GLU A 144 36.59 -77.69 -86.78
N GLY A 145 37.39 -76.80 -87.37
CA GLY A 145 37.60 -75.44 -86.86
C GLY A 145 36.32 -74.60 -86.88
N LYS A 146 35.52 -74.70 -87.96
CA LYS A 146 34.24 -74.01 -88.07
C LYS A 146 33.25 -74.47 -86.99
N ARG A 147 33.12 -75.78 -86.77
CA ARG A 147 32.22 -76.32 -85.74
C ARG A 147 32.60 -75.81 -84.34
N ARG A 148 33.89 -75.88 -83.98
CA ARG A 148 34.37 -75.41 -82.67
C ARG A 148 34.21 -73.89 -82.51
N MET A 149 34.39 -73.10 -83.58
CA MET A 149 34.15 -71.65 -83.57
C MET A 149 32.67 -71.29 -83.46
N ASP A 150 31.77 -72.05 -84.09
CA ASP A 150 30.32 -71.87 -83.96
C ASP A 150 29.84 -72.24 -82.54
N GLU A 151 30.43 -73.26 -81.90
CA GLU A 151 30.19 -73.59 -80.49
C GLU A 151 30.68 -72.49 -79.54
N LEU A 152 31.89 -71.95 -79.76
CA LEU A 152 32.40 -70.82 -79.00
C LEU A 152 31.54 -69.57 -79.21
N ARG A 153 31.05 -69.31 -80.43
CA ARG A 153 30.10 -68.22 -80.71
C ARG A 153 28.85 -68.36 -79.87
N GLY A 154 28.29 -69.57 -79.79
CA GLY A 154 27.11 -69.85 -78.98
C GLY A 154 27.31 -69.50 -77.51
N VAL A 155 28.44 -69.92 -76.91
CA VAL A 155 28.75 -69.62 -75.50
C VAL A 155 28.97 -68.12 -75.30
N ILE A 156 29.78 -67.47 -76.15
CA ILE A 156 30.06 -66.03 -76.02
C ILE A 156 28.77 -65.20 -76.19
N SER A 157 27.92 -65.51 -77.17
CA SER A 157 26.64 -64.81 -77.33
C SER A 157 25.71 -64.97 -76.12
N GLN A 158 25.69 -66.14 -75.47
CA GLN A 158 24.94 -66.31 -74.22
C GLN A 158 25.55 -65.50 -73.06
N MET A 159 26.87 -65.28 -73.05
CA MET A 159 27.51 -64.40 -72.07
C MET A 159 27.18 -62.93 -72.35
N GLU A 160 27.15 -62.49 -73.61
CA GLU A 160 26.78 -61.13 -74.00
C GLU A 160 25.31 -60.82 -73.69
N GLU A 161 24.40 -61.75 -73.97
CA GLU A 161 22.96 -61.59 -73.72
C GLU A 161 22.68 -61.40 -72.23
N GLU A 162 23.29 -62.23 -71.38
CA GLU A 162 23.15 -62.14 -69.92
C GLU A 162 23.69 -60.81 -69.36
N GLU A 163 24.88 -60.37 -69.77
CA GLU A 163 25.41 -59.08 -69.30
C GLU A 163 24.58 -57.89 -69.81
N ASN A 164 24.04 -57.96 -71.03
CA ASN A 164 23.15 -56.91 -71.55
C ASN A 164 21.83 -56.83 -70.75
N ASP A 165 21.26 -57.96 -70.34
CA ASP A 165 20.04 -57.98 -69.53
C ASP A 165 20.30 -57.49 -68.10
N LEU A 166 21.41 -57.90 -67.48
CA LEU A 166 21.85 -57.37 -66.18
C LEU A 166 22.10 -55.86 -66.24
N LEU A 167 22.68 -55.37 -67.34
CA LEU A 167 22.91 -53.94 -67.55
C LEU A 167 21.60 -53.15 -67.57
N ARG A 168 20.59 -53.64 -68.30
CA ARG A 168 19.26 -53.00 -68.38
C ARG A 168 18.58 -52.95 -67.01
N GLN A 169 18.63 -54.05 -66.26
CA GLN A 169 18.05 -54.10 -64.90
C GLN A 169 18.75 -53.11 -63.97
N ARG A 170 20.09 -53.16 -63.89
CA ARG A 170 20.89 -52.27 -63.03
C ARG A 170 20.75 -50.79 -63.42
N ALA A 171 20.62 -50.48 -64.71
CA ALA A 171 20.39 -49.11 -65.18
C ALA A 171 19.02 -48.55 -64.75
N GLN A 172 17.96 -49.38 -64.80
CA GLN A 172 16.63 -48.99 -64.31
C GLN A 172 16.61 -48.82 -62.78
N GLU A 173 17.35 -49.66 -62.05
CA GLU A 173 17.49 -49.54 -60.59
C GLU A 173 18.15 -48.22 -60.19
N VAL A 174 19.20 -47.76 -60.89
CA VAL A 174 19.84 -46.45 -60.65
C VAL A 174 18.84 -45.30 -60.85
N GLU A 175 18.05 -45.32 -61.93
CA GLU A 175 17.08 -44.27 -62.23
C GLU A 175 15.97 -44.21 -61.16
N SER A 176 15.48 -45.37 -60.72
CA SER A 176 14.46 -45.45 -59.65
C SER A 176 15.01 -44.99 -58.28
N ALA A 177 16.26 -45.35 -57.95
CA ALA A 177 16.93 -44.89 -56.74
C ALA A 177 17.14 -43.36 -56.75
N ALA A 178 17.54 -42.79 -57.89
CA ALA A 178 17.70 -41.36 -58.06
C ALA A 178 16.36 -40.60 -57.92
N ALA A 179 15.28 -41.13 -58.51
CA ALA A 179 13.94 -40.57 -58.37
C ALA A 179 13.45 -40.59 -56.91
N GLY A 180 13.70 -41.68 -56.19
CA GLY A 180 13.38 -41.81 -54.76
C GLY A 180 14.10 -40.77 -53.89
N VAL A 181 15.42 -40.58 -54.09
CA VAL A 181 16.22 -39.56 -53.38
C VAL A 181 15.72 -38.15 -53.67
N ARG A 182 15.45 -37.83 -54.95
CA ARG A 182 14.95 -36.51 -55.36
C ARG A 182 13.60 -36.20 -54.70
N MET A 183 12.65 -37.14 -54.72
CA MET A 183 11.36 -36.95 -54.05
C MET A 183 11.50 -36.77 -52.54
N ALA A 184 12.37 -37.53 -51.87
CA ALA A 184 12.59 -37.43 -50.43
C ALA A 184 13.13 -36.04 -50.03
N ILE A 185 14.05 -35.46 -50.80
CA ILE A 185 14.60 -34.12 -50.54
C ILE A 185 13.55 -33.03 -50.74
N VAL A 186 12.79 -33.07 -51.85
CA VAL A 186 11.78 -32.05 -52.16
C VAL A 186 10.68 -32.05 -51.10
N TRP A 187 10.08 -33.22 -50.83
CA TRP A 187 9.01 -33.32 -49.83
C TRP A 187 9.50 -33.05 -48.41
N GLY A 188 10.73 -33.48 -48.07
CA GLY A 188 11.37 -33.15 -46.81
C GLY A 188 11.56 -31.64 -46.61
N THR A 189 12.02 -30.93 -47.65
CA THR A 189 12.25 -29.48 -47.60
C THR A 189 10.94 -28.71 -47.49
N VAL A 190 9.91 -29.09 -48.24
CA VAL A 190 8.57 -28.50 -48.15
C VAL A 190 7.97 -28.71 -46.76
N ALA A 191 8.03 -29.94 -46.23
CA ALA A 191 7.55 -30.24 -44.88
C ALA A 191 8.31 -29.44 -43.81
N GLY A 192 9.63 -29.29 -43.96
CA GLY A 192 10.46 -28.47 -43.07
C GLY A 192 10.08 -27.00 -43.10
N ALA A 193 9.91 -26.42 -44.30
CA ALA A 193 9.51 -25.02 -44.46
C ALA A 193 8.11 -24.75 -43.88
N LEU A 194 7.15 -25.66 -44.10
CA LEU A 194 5.80 -25.55 -43.52
C LEU A 194 5.82 -25.64 -41.98
N LEU A 195 6.65 -26.53 -41.41
CA LEU A 195 6.81 -26.63 -39.96
C LEU A 195 7.43 -25.38 -39.36
N VAL A 196 8.48 -24.83 -39.97
CA VAL A 196 9.11 -23.57 -39.52
C VAL A 196 8.13 -22.40 -39.62
N LEU A 197 7.38 -22.31 -40.73
CA LEU A 197 6.36 -21.26 -40.91
C LEU A 197 5.23 -21.39 -39.88
N ALA A 198 4.72 -22.60 -39.63
CA ALA A 198 3.71 -22.85 -38.62
C ALA A 198 4.22 -22.52 -37.21
N ALA A 199 5.46 -22.89 -36.87
CA ALA A 199 6.11 -22.52 -35.63
C ALA A 199 6.25 -20.99 -35.50
N ALA A 200 6.70 -20.29 -36.54
CA ALA A 200 6.84 -18.84 -36.54
C ALA A 200 5.49 -18.11 -36.36
N LEU A 201 4.44 -18.54 -37.08
CA LEU A 201 3.11 -17.94 -36.98
C LEU A 201 2.46 -18.17 -35.61
N THR A 202 2.59 -19.37 -35.05
CA THR A 202 2.07 -19.68 -33.70
C THR A 202 2.84 -18.95 -32.61
N LEU A 203 4.16 -18.79 -32.78
CA LEU A 203 5.02 -18.06 -31.86
C LEU A 203 4.68 -16.56 -31.85
N ASN A 204 4.56 -15.94 -33.04
CA ASN A 204 4.24 -14.53 -33.17
C ASN A 204 2.86 -14.21 -32.55
N ARG A 205 1.84 -15.02 -32.87
CA ARG A 205 0.50 -14.87 -32.28
C ARG A 205 0.50 -15.02 -30.75
N ALA A 206 1.25 -15.98 -30.21
CA ALA A 206 1.32 -16.20 -28.77
C ALA A 206 2.02 -15.05 -28.04
N LEU A 207 3.14 -14.56 -28.59
CA LEU A 207 3.87 -13.39 -28.08
C LEU A 207 3.01 -12.12 -28.09
N SER A 208 2.43 -11.77 -29.24
CA SER A 208 1.59 -10.56 -29.34
C SER A 208 0.36 -10.63 -28.45
N GLY A 209 -0.23 -11.81 -28.28
CA GLY A 209 -1.37 -12.00 -27.38
C GLY A 209 -1.01 -11.83 -25.90
N GLN A 210 0.00 -12.56 -25.41
CA GLN A 210 0.37 -12.56 -23.99
C GLN A 210 1.03 -11.24 -23.55
N VAL A 211 1.92 -10.69 -24.37
CA VAL A 211 2.55 -9.40 -24.04
C VAL A 211 1.54 -8.28 -24.20
N GLY A 212 0.66 -8.34 -25.19
CA GLY A 212 -0.40 -7.34 -25.37
C GLY A 212 -1.38 -7.26 -24.19
N THR A 213 -1.76 -8.39 -23.58
CA THR A 213 -2.60 -8.37 -22.37
C THR A 213 -1.83 -7.86 -21.15
N ALA A 214 -0.58 -8.29 -20.96
CA ALA A 214 0.26 -7.81 -19.87
C ALA A 214 0.49 -6.30 -19.94
N VAL A 215 0.81 -5.77 -21.12
CA VAL A 215 0.97 -4.34 -21.37
C VAL A 215 -0.31 -3.56 -21.08
N LYS A 216 -1.48 -4.06 -21.52
CA LYS A 216 -2.78 -3.43 -21.20
C LYS A 216 -3.06 -3.42 -19.69
N HIS A 217 -2.66 -4.47 -18.98
CA HIS A 217 -2.77 -4.50 -17.52
C HIS A 217 -1.87 -3.43 -16.89
N VAL A 218 -0.60 -3.33 -17.29
CA VAL A 218 0.31 -2.30 -16.77
C VAL A 218 -0.21 -0.90 -17.08
N GLN A 219 -0.71 -0.64 -18.30
CA GLN A 219 -1.30 0.65 -18.64
C GLN A 219 -2.51 1.03 -17.77
N ARG A 220 -3.41 0.08 -17.49
CA ARG A 220 -4.55 0.31 -16.59
C ARG A 220 -4.08 0.57 -15.16
N SER A 221 -3.19 -0.27 -14.63
CA SER A 221 -2.65 -0.11 -13.29
C SER A 221 -1.86 1.19 -13.13
N SER A 222 -1.12 1.63 -14.15
CA SER A 222 -0.50 2.95 -14.20
C SER A 222 -1.52 4.08 -14.17
N ALA A 223 -2.60 3.99 -14.95
CA ALA A 223 -3.65 5.01 -14.93
C ALA A 223 -4.37 5.09 -13.57
N GLU A 224 -4.64 3.93 -12.95
CA GLU A 224 -5.21 3.84 -11.60
C GLU A 224 -4.24 4.40 -10.54
N LEU A 225 -2.96 4.06 -10.60
CA LEU A 225 -1.92 4.62 -9.73
C LEU A 225 -1.81 6.12 -9.87
N GLN A 226 -1.84 6.65 -11.10
CA GLN A 226 -1.79 8.08 -11.36
C GLN A 226 -3.03 8.80 -10.79
N ALA A 227 -4.23 8.25 -10.97
CA ALA A 227 -5.44 8.80 -10.40
C ALA A 227 -5.40 8.79 -8.86
N ALA A 228 -5.00 7.66 -8.26
CA ALA A 228 -4.88 7.52 -6.81
C ALA A 228 -3.82 8.48 -6.23
N ALA A 229 -2.67 8.60 -6.89
CA ALA A 229 -1.61 9.52 -6.49
C ALA A 229 -2.07 10.98 -6.56
N ASN A 230 -2.76 11.38 -7.63
CA ASN A 230 -3.28 12.75 -7.74
C ASN A 230 -4.35 13.04 -6.67
N GLN A 231 -5.23 12.08 -6.39
CA GLN A 231 -6.23 12.21 -5.33
C GLN A 231 -5.57 12.32 -3.95
N GLN A 232 -4.54 11.52 -3.68
CA GLN A 232 -3.81 11.55 -2.42
C GLN A 232 -3.01 12.85 -2.25
N ALA A 233 -2.39 13.37 -3.31
CA ALA A 233 -1.75 14.68 -3.30
C ALA A 233 -2.74 15.81 -3.00
N ALA A 234 -3.94 15.77 -3.60
CA ALA A 234 -5.00 16.74 -3.32
C ALA A 234 -5.48 16.67 -1.86
N GLY A 235 -5.75 15.47 -1.35
CA GLY A 235 -6.14 15.27 0.06
C GLY A 235 -5.04 15.67 1.05
N ALA A 236 -3.77 15.45 0.69
CA ALA A 236 -2.64 15.90 1.49
C ALA A 236 -2.53 17.43 1.54
N ARG A 237 -2.75 18.14 0.42
CA ARG A 237 -2.81 19.61 0.39
C ARG A 237 -3.97 20.17 1.22
N GLU A 238 -5.14 19.56 1.10
CA GLU A 238 -6.31 19.95 1.90
C GLU A 238 -6.02 19.77 3.38
N THR A 239 -5.47 18.61 3.77
CA THR A 239 -5.05 18.35 5.15
C THR A 239 -4.04 19.40 5.64
N ALA A 240 -3.00 19.72 4.85
CA ALA A 240 -2.02 20.74 5.22
C ALA A 240 -2.64 22.14 5.40
N THR A 241 -3.65 22.46 4.59
CA THR A 241 -4.41 23.72 4.71
C THR A 241 -5.22 23.72 6.01
N SER A 242 -5.97 22.65 6.30
CA SER A 242 -6.71 22.51 7.56
C SER A 242 -5.79 22.56 8.79
N MET A 243 -4.57 21.99 8.71
CA MET A 243 -3.59 22.09 9.81
C MET A 243 -3.16 23.55 10.07
N THR A 244 -3.09 24.38 9.02
CA THR A 244 -2.77 25.82 9.16
C THR A 244 -3.93 26.57 9.83
N GLU A 245 -5.17 26.26 9.47
CA GLU A 245 -6.36 26.82 10.13
C GLU A 245 -6.43 26.40 11.60
N ILE A 246 -6.21 25.11 11.91
CA ILE A 246 -6.20 24.62 13.29
C ILE A 246 -5.03 25.24 14.09
N SER A 247 -3.88 25.50 13.46
CA SER A 247 -2.77 26.20 14.13
C SER A 247 -3.17 27.63 14.55
N THR A 248 -4.00 28.29 13.76
CA THR A 248 -4.55 29.62 14.09
C THR A 248 -5.49 29.52 15.28
N THR A 249 -6.43 28.56 15.28
CA THR A 249 -7.37 28.37 16.41
C THR A 249 -6.66 27.93 17.69
N ILE A 250 -5.57 27.17 17.60
CA ILE A 250 -4.70 26.85 18.73
C ILE A 250 -4.02 28.10 19.32
N SER A 251 -3.57 29.00 18.46
CA SER A 251 -2.95 30.24 18.91
C SER A 251 -3.97 31.12 19.65
N GLU A 252 -5.21 31.17 19.15
CA GLU A 252 -6.33 31.83 19.83
C GLU A 252 -6.71 31.13 21.15
N LEU A 253 -6.72 29.80 21.18
CA LEU A 253 -6.94 29.01 22.41
C LEU A 253 -5.87 29.29 23.47
N LEU A 254 -4.60 29.41 23.07
CA LEU A 254 -3.52 29.74 23.99
C LEU A 254 -3.67 31.16 24.55
N ALA A 255 -4.04 32.12 23.70
CA ALA A 255 -4.30 33.50 24.11
C ALA A 255 -5.48 33.58 25.09
N THR A 256 -6.60 32.92 24.79
CA THR A 256 -7.78 32.89 25.64
C THR A 256 -7.52 32.16 26.96
N SER A 257 -6.77 31.05 26.96
CA SER A 257 -6.32 30.38 28.17
C SER A 257 -5.50 31.32 29.07
N ARG A 258 -4.52 32.05 28.52
CA ARG A 258 -3.77 33.05 29.30
C ARG A 258 -4.67 34.14 29.89
N GLN A 259 -5.65 34.60 29.11
CA GLN A 259 -6.62 35.61 29.56
C GLN A 259 -7.54 35.09 30.69
N ILE A 260 -7.96 33.82 30.63
CA ILE A 260 -8.75 33.19 31.69
C ILE A 260 -7.93 33.06 32.97
N ALA A 261 -6.66 32.67 32.88
CA ALA A 261 -5.78 32.58 34.03
C ALA A 261 -5.58 33.95 34.72
N ASP A 262 -5.33 35.01 33.93
CA ASP A 262 -5.22 36.37 34.46
C ASP A 262 -6.54 36.86 35.09
N SER A 263 -7.67 36.54 34.46
CA SER A 263 -8.99 36.85 35.00
C SER A 263 -9.27 36.14 36.32
N ALA A 264 -8.90 34.86 36.44
CA ALA A 264 -9.02 34.10 37.67
C ALA A 264 -8.16 34.71 38.80
N GLN A 265 -6.92 35.12 38.48
CA GLN A 265 -6.06 35.82 39.43
C GLN A 265 -6.65 37.17 39.88
N ARG A 266 -7.26 37.93 38.96
CA ARG A 266 -8.00 39.15 39.32
C ARG A 266 -9.19 38.87 40.24
N VAL A 267 -9.93 37.78 40.02
CA VAL A 267 -11.04 37.38 40.89
C VAL A 267 -10.54 37.06 42.31
N VAL A 268 -9.40 36.37 42.44
CA VAL A 268 -8.76 36.14 43.75
C VAL A 268 -8.46 37.46 44.46
N GLY A 269 -7.87 38.43 43.76
CA GLY A 269 -7.57 39.74 44.36
C GLY A 269 -8.83 40.50 44.83
N ILE A 270 -9.90 40.47 44.03
CA ILE A 270 -11.20 41.08 44.40
C ILE A 270 -11.81 40.35 45.60
N ALA A 271 -11.72 39.03 45.65
CA ALA A 271 -12.21 38.21 46.75
C ALA A 271 -11.47 38.57 48.06
N GLU A 272 -10.14 38.67 48.03
CA GLU A 272 -9.34 39.09 49.18
C GLU A 272 -9.71 40.50 49.68
N GLN A 273 -9.92 41.45 48.76
CA GLN A 273 -10.39 42.80 49.11
C GLN A 273 -11.77 42.76 49.76
N THR A 274 -12.68 41.94 49.22
CA THR A 274 -14.05 41.76 49.75
C THR A 274 -14.03 41.14 51.16
N ALA A 275 -13.18 40.15 51.41
CA ALA A 275 -12.96 39.62 52.76
C ALA A 275 -12.39 40.68 53.72
N GLY A 276 -11.52 41.57 53.23
CA GLY A 276 -11.05 42.72 54.00
C GLY A 276 -12.18 43.64 54.42
N LEU A 277 -13.04 44.03 53.47
CA LEU A 277 -14.21 44.88 53.73
C LEU A 277 -15.23 44.22 54.67
N ALA A 278 -15.51 42.94 54.50
CA ALA A 278 -16.41 42.20 55.38
C ALA A 278 -15.90 42.13 56.82
N ARG A 279 -14.59 41.88 57.02
CA ARG A 279 -13.96 41.92 58.35
C ARG A 279 -13.97 43.32 58.98
N GLY A 280 -13.74 44.37 58.17
CA GLY A 280 -13.87 45.75 58.64
C GLY A 280 -15.30 46.12 59.05
N GLY A 281 -16.28 45.63 58.29
CA GLY A 281 -17.72 45.76 58.60
C GLY A 281 -18.09 45.06 59.90
N ASP A 282 -17.63 43.83 60.10
CA ASP A 282 -17.81 43.09 61.35
C ASP A 282 -17.20 43.82 62.55
N GLY A 283 -15.98 44.37 62.41
CA GLY A 283 -15.37 45.19 63.46
C GLY A 283 -16.18 46.44 63.83
N THR A 284 -16.72 47.15 62.83
CA THR A 284 -17.59 48.31 63.05
C THR A 284 -18.89 47.92 63.77
N LEU A 285 -19.41 46.75 63.44
CA LEU A 285 -20.63 46.20 64.02
C LEU A 285 -20.45 45.80 65.49
N GLN A 286 -19.29 45.25 65.87
CA GLN A 286 -18.98 44.99 67.27
C GLN A 286 -18.96 46.28 68.09
N ALA A 287 -18.34 47.35 67.58
CA ALA A 287 -18.36 48.66 68.25
C ALA A 287 -19.79 49.23 68.39
N ALA A 288 -20.64 49.05 67.37
CA ALA A 288 -22.05 49.44 67.43
C ALA A 288 -22.84 48.64 68.48
N ARG A 289 -22.59 47.33 68.59
CA ARG A 289 -23.18 46.47 69.63
C ARG A 289 -22.78 46.91 71.04
N GLU A 290 -21.52 47.23 71.27
CA GLU A 290 -21.04 47.76 72.56
C GLU A 290 -21.75 49.08 72.92
N THR A 291 -21.93 49.96 71.94
CA THR A 291 -22.63 51.23 72.10
C THR A 291 -24.11 51.03 72.45
N ILE A 292 -24.80 50.10 71.78
CA ILE A 292 -26.19 49.73 72.12
C ILE A 292 -26.30 49.13 73.52
N ALA A 293 -25.37 48.26 73.91
CA ALA A 293 -25.34 47.71 75.25
C ALA A 293 -25.13 48.79 76.31
N ALA A 294 -24.32 49.82 76.02
CA ALA A 294 -24.17 50.98 76.88
C ALA A 294 -25.45 51.83 76.94
N MET A 295 -26.12 52.08 75.81
CA MET A 295 -27.40 52.79 75.79
C MET A 295 -28.48 52.07 76.60
N ARG A 296 -28.56 50.74 76.51
CA ARG A 296 -29.50 49.95 77.31
C ARG A 296 -29.26 50.15 78.81
N ARG A 297 -28.01 50.07 79.26
CA ARG A 297 -27.66 50.37 80.67
C ARG A 297 -28.04 51.80 81.08
N GLN A 298 -27.86 52.78 80.19
CA GLN A 298 -28.22 54.17 80.48
C GLN A 298 -29.74 54.36 80.59
N ILE A 299 -30.52 53.70 79.73
CA ILE A 299 -31.99 53.69 79.79
C ILE A 299 -32.46 53.08 81.11
N ASP A 300 -31.91 51.94 81.51
CA ASP A 300 -32.23 51.28 82.78
C ASP A 300 -31.96 52.22 83.99
N LEU A 301 -30.85 52.96 83.97
CA LEU A 301 -30.52 53.97 84.99
C LEU A 301 -31.52 55.14 85.00
N VAL A 302 -31.95 55.62 83.84
CA VAL A 302 -32.97 56.69 83.75
C VAL A 302 -34.29 56.22 84.35
N VAL A 303 -34.73 54.99 84.04
CA VAL A 303 -35.95 54.41 84.64
C VAL A 303 -35.83 54.38 86.17
N ASP A 304 -34.71 53.90 86.71
CA ASP A 304 -34.50 53.83 88.16
C ASP A 304 -34.55 55.23 88.83
N HIS A 305 -33.89 56.23 88.23
CA HIS A 305 -33.94 57.61 88.70
C HIS A 305 -35.34 58.23 88.63
N MET A 306 -36.12 57.95 87.58
CA MET A 306 -37.48 58.45 87.45
C MET A 306 -38.42 57.81 88.47
N LEU A 307 -38.26 56.51 88.76
CA LEU A 307 -39.00 55.82 89.81
C LEU A 307 -38.64 56.37 91.21
N ASP A 308 -37.37 56.67 91.48
CA ASP A 308 -36.95 57.32 92.71
C ASP A 308 -37.51 58.75 92.85
N LEU A 309 -37.46 59.55 91.78
CA LEU A 309 -38.08 60.88 91.75
C LEU A 309 -39.58 60.80 92.00
N GLY A 310 -40.28 59.86 91.37
CA GLY A 310 -41.71 59.61 91.62
C GLY A 310 -42.01 59.31 93.09
N ARG A 311 -41.19 58.48 93.75
CA ARG A 311 -41.30 58.19 95.20
C ARG A 311 -41.06 59.43 96.05
N LYS A 312 -40.01 60.21 95.77
CA LYS A 312 -39.70 61.47 96.49
C LYS A 312 -40.81 62.51 96.32
N SER A 313 -41.34 62.68 95.11
CA SER A 313 -42.46 63.58 94.84
C SER A 313 -43.72 63.15 95.61
N GLN A 314 -43.99 61.84 95.71
CA GLN A 314 -45.08 61.34 96.54
C GLN A 314 -44.87 61.64 98.03
N GLN A 315 -43.65 61.47 98.55
CA GLN A 315 -43.32 61.82 99.94
C GLN A 315 -43.50 63.33 100.21
N ILE A 316 -43.06 64.20 99.28
CA ILE A 316 -43.27 65.64 99.41
C ILE A 316 -44.78 65.96 99.40
N GLY A 317 -45.57 65.31 98.55
CA GLY A 317 -47.03 65.44 98.56
C GLY A 317 -47.62 65.20 99.95
N VAL A 318 -47.25 64.10 100.61
CA VAL A 318 -47.70 63.78 101.99
C VAL A 318 -47.27 64.87 102.99
N VAL A 319 -46.07 65.43 102.86
CA VAL A 319 -45.62 66.54 103.72
C VAL A 319 -46.43 67.81 103.46
N MET A 320 -46.76 68.11 102.20
CA MET A 320 -47.61 69.26 101.86
C MET A 320 -49.04 69.10 102.38
N ASP A 321 -49.59 67.89 102.38
CA ASP A 321 -50.89 67.60 102.99
C ASP A 321 -50.89 67.99 104.48
N LEU A 322 -49.86 67.57 105.21
CA LEU A 322 -49.67 67.92 106.63
C LEU A 322 -49.47 69.43 106.85
N VAL A 323 -48.68 70.10 106.01
CA VAL A 323 -48.48 71.56 106.11
C VAL A 323 -49.80 72.30 105.84
N GLY A 324 -50.60 71.82 104.90
CA GLY A 324 -51.93 72.37 104.62
C GLY A 324 -52.87 72.23 105.82
N GLU A 325 -52.90 71.05 106.45
CA GLU A 325 -53.66 70.82 107.68
C GLU A 325 -53.19 71.74 108.82
N LEU A 326 -51.87 71.91 109.00
CA LEU A 326 -51.30 72.82 110.00
C LEU A 326 -51.64 74.28 109.72
N ALA A 327 -51.63 74.71 108.45
CA ALA A 327 -52.01 76.05 108.05
C ALA A 327 -53.50 76.32 108.36
N GLU A 328 -54.38 75.36 108.08
CA GLU A 328 -55.80 75.46 108.42
C GLU A 328 -56.05 75.47 109.92
N GLN A 329 -55.36 74.62 110.70
CA GLN A 329 -55.40 74.68 112.17
C GLN A 329 -54.91 76.02 112.71
N THR A 330 -53.83 76.57 112.14
CA THR A 330 -53.29 77.89 112.52
C THR A 330 -54.28 79.00 112.19
N ASN A 331 -54.99 78.89 111.07
CA ASN A 331 -56.06 79.82 110.69
C ASN A 331 -57.21 79.81 111.70
N ILE A 332 -57.66 78.61 112.12
CA ILE A 332 -58.70 78.44 113.14
C ILE A 332 -58.23 79.01 114.50
N LEU A 333 -56.99 78.73 114.91
CA LEU A 333 -56.42 79.31 116.13
C LEU A 333 -56.38 80.84 116.07
N ALA A 334 -56.01 81.40 114.93
CA ALA A 334 -55.94 82.85 114.72
C ALA A 334 -57.33 83.50 114.76
N ILE A 335 -58.35 82.85 114.20
CA ILE A 335 -59.76 83.29 114.30
C ILE A 335 -60.20 83.29 115.77
N ASN A 336 -59.95 82.21 116.50
CA ASN A 336 -60.30 82.12 117.92
C ASN A 336 -59.58 83.19 118.75
N ALA A 337 -58.30 83.44 118.49
CA ALA A 337 -57.53 84.51 119.13
C ALA A 337 -58.05 85.92 118.78
N THR A 338 -58.53 86.13 117.55
CA THR A 338 -59.15 87.40 117.13
C THR A 338 -60.48 87.64 117.85
N ILE A 339 -61.29 86.59 118.01
CA ILE A 339 -62.56 86.63 118.77
C ILE A 339 -62.27 86.98 120.23
N GLU A 340 -61.37 86.26 120.90
CA GLU A 340 -61.03 86.48 122.31
C GLU A 340 -60.43 87.89 122.54
N ALA A 341 -59.61 88.38 121.60
CA ALA A 341 -59.08 89.74 121.63
C ALA A 341 -60.16 90.82 121.44
N THR A 342 -61.26 90.51 120.75
CA THR A 342 -62.43 91.40 120.61
C THR A 342 -63.27 91.41 121.89
N VAL A 343 -63.39 90.25 122.56
CA VAL A 343 -64.06 90.09 123.86
C VAL A 343 -63.35 90.88 124.98
N ALA A 344 -62.03 90.99 124.93
CA ALA A 344 -61.21 91.70 125.93
C ALA A 344 -61.19 93.25 125.81
N GLY A 345 -61.93 93.85 124.87
CA GLY A 345 -62.07 95.31 124.73
C GLY A 345 -60.74 96.04 124.46
N ASP A 346 -60.51 97.18 125.15
CA ASP A 346 -59.32 98.03 124.92
C ASP A 346 -57.97 97.31 125.21
N ALA A 347 -57.95 96.32 126.11
CA ALA A 347 -56.76 95.54 126.42
C ALA A 347 -56.39 94.53 125.30
N GLY A 348 -57.37 94.06 124.52
CA GLY A 348 -57.18 93.06 123.46
C GLY A 348 -56.78 93.64 122.11
N ARG A 349 -56.85 94.96 121.91
CA ARG A 349 -56.66 95.61 120.60
C ARG A 349 -55.31 95.30 119.94
N ARG A 350 -54.21 95.23 120.71
CA ARG A 350 -52.88 94.84 120.18
C ARG A 350 -52.79 93.33 119.85
N PHE A 351 -53.49 92.48 120.59
CA PHE A 351 -53.54 91.03 120.32
C PHE A 351 -54.40 90.71 119.10
N SER A 352 -55.48 91.44 118.87
CA SER A 352 -56.33 91.30 117.67
C SER A 352 -55.55 91.56 116.38
N VAL A 353 -54.67 92.58 116.36
CA VAL A 353 -53.81 92.86 115.20
C VAL A 353 -52.82 91.72 114.93
N VAL A 354 -52.22 91.14 115.97
CA VAL A 354 -51.31 89.99 115.82
C VAL A 354 -52.06 88.75 115.34
N ALA A 355 -53.25 88.50 115.86
CA ALA A 355 -54.09 87.38 115.44
C ALA A 355 -54.55 87.52 113.97
N ASP A 356 -54.91 88.71 113.51
CA ASP A 356 -55.25 88.95 112.10
C ASP A 356 -54.04 88.81 111.16
N GLU A 357 -52.83 89.12 111.63
CA GLU A 357 -51.59 88.88 110.87
C GLU A 357 -51.24 87.39 110.78
N ILE A 358 -51.41 86.63 111.87
CA ILE A 358 -51.27 85.16 111.86
C ILE A 358 -52.31 84.52 110.93
N ARG A 359 -53.55 85.02 110.93
CA ARG A 359 -54.62 84.58 110.02
C ARG A 359 -54.23 84.78 108.55
N LYS A 360 -53.78 85.99 108.18
CA LYS A 360 -53.29 86.29 106.82
C LYS A 360 -52.09 85.44 106.44
N LEU A 361 -51.19 85.14 107.37
CA LEU A 361 -50.06 84.25 107.14
C LEU A 361 -50.51 82.81 106.91
N ALA A 362 -51.49 82.32 107.68
CA ALA A 362 -52.08 81.00 107.52
C ALA A 362 -52.82 80.88 106.18
N ASP A 363 -53.63 81.87 105.79
CA ASP A 363 -54.29 81.91 104.47
C ASP A 363 -53.27 81.90 103.32
N ARG A 364 -52.18 82.67 103.45
CA ARG A 364 -51.05 82.64 102.49
C ARG A 364 -50.36 81.28 102.45
N MET A 365 -50.14 80.65 103.61
CA MET A 365 -49.52 79.32 103.72
C MET A 365 -50.40 78.25 103.06
N THR A 366 -51.71 78.29 103.25
CA THR A 366 -52.68 77.41 102.57
C THR A 366 -52.64 77.60 101.07
N ALA A 367 -52.64 78.84 100.59
CA ALA A 367 -52.54 79.15 99.17
C ALA A 367 -51.23 78.62 98.55
N SER A 368 -50.08 78.89 99.18
CA SER A 368 -48.78 78.41 98.72
C SER A 368 -48.66 76.88 98.77
N THR A 369 -49.23 76.23 99.79
CA THR A 369 -49.23 74.76 99.89
C THR A 369 -50.05 74.14 98.76
N LYS A 370 -51.18 74.76 98.39
CA LYS A 370 -51.97 74.34 97.24
C LYS A 370 -51.21 74.51 95.92
N GLU A 371 -50.50 75.62 95.74
CA GLU A 371 -49.65 75.83 94.56
C GLU A 371 -48.51 74.80 94.46
N ILE A 372 -47.82 74.51 95.57
CA ILE A 372 -46.77 73.48 95.61
C ILE A 372 -47.36 72.10 95.31
N ARG A 373 -48.56 71.78 95.83
CA ARG A 373 -49.23 70.50 95.53
C ARG A 373 -49.49 70.37 94.02
N LEU A 374 -50.00 71.41 93.36
CA LEU A 374 -50.18 71.40 91.90
C LEU A 374 -48.86 71.16 91.16
N GLN A 375 -47.76 71.79 91.59
CA GLN A 375 -46.44 71.53 91.01
C GLN A 375 -45.96 70.09 91.23
N ILE A 376 -46.24 69.48 92.39
CA ILE A 376 -45.91 68.07 92.66
C ILE A 376 -46.71 67.13 91.75
N ASP A 377 -47.99 67.41 91.53
CA ASP A 377 -48.81 66.63 90.60
C ASP A 377 -48.31 66.76 89.15
N ASP A 378 -47.92 67.96 88.72
CA ASP A 378 -47.28 68.19 87.42
C ASP A 378 -45.96 67.41 87.29
N VAL A 379 -45.10 67.42 88.32
CA VAL A 379 -43.86 66.64 88.35
C VAL A 379 -44.16 65.15 88.25
N ARG A 380 -45.18 64.63 88.95
CA ARG A 380 -45.58 63.22 88.86
C ARG A 380 -46.10 62.85 87.47
N GLY A 381 -46.90 63.72 86.85
CA GLY A 381 -47.37 63.55 85.48
C GLY A 381 -46.21 63.52 84.48
N ALA A 382 -45.24 64.43 84.64
CA ALA A 382 -44.01 64.44 83.84
C ALA A 382 -43.19 63.15 84.05
N VAL A 383 -43.02 62.70 85.30
CA VAL A 383 -42.31 61.46 85.62
C VAL A 383 -42.92 60.26 84.90
N ASN A 384 -44.23 60.08 85.00
CA ASN A 384 -44.93 58.97 84.34
C ASN A 384 -44.74 59.01 82.81
N THR A 385 -44.85 60.20 82.23
CA THR A 385 -44.66 60.40 80.78
C THR A 385 -43.23 60.05 80.35
N THR A 386 -42.22 60.45 81.12
CA THR A 386 -40.82 60.11 80.85
C THR A 386 -40.55 58.61 80.99
N VAL A 387 -41.14 57.92 81.98
CA VAL A 387 -41.02 56.46 82.12
C VAL A 387 -41.58 55.75 80.89
N MET A 388 -42.79 56.10 80.42
CA MET A 388 -43.37 55.51 79.21
C MET A 388 -42.52 55.78 77.95
N ALA A 389 -41.98 56.99 77.81
CA ALA A 389 -41.08 57.34 76.72
C ALA A 389 -39.78 56.51 76.77
N THR A 390 -39.27 56.26 77.98
CA THR A 390 -38.05 55.48 78.22
C THR A 390 -38.27 53.98 77.98
N GLU A 391 -39.43 53.42 78.35
CA GLU A 391 -39.80 52.05 77.98
C GLU A 391 -39.89 51.85 76.46
N THR A 392 -40.46 52.84 75.76
CA THR A 392 -40.51 52.85 74.30
C THR A 392 -39.09 52.92 73.71
N GLY A 393 -38.23 53.76 74.30
CA GLY A 393 -36.81 53.83 73.97
C GLY A 393 -36.08 52.50 74.19
N SER A 394 -36.34 51.80 75.29
CA SER A 394 -35.77 50.47 75.57
C SER A 394 -36.14 49.46 74.49
N LYS A 395 -37.41 49.43 74.08
CA LYS A 395 -37.88 48.54 72.99
C LYS A 395 -37.18 48.87 71.66
N ALA A 396 -36.96 50.15 71.36
CA ALA A 396 -36.25 50.57 70.16
C ALA A 396 -34.76 50.15 70.19
N VAL A 397 -34.09 50.27 71.34
CA VAL A 397 -32.71 49.80 71.52
C VAL A 397 -32.60 48.28 71.37
N ASP A 398 -33.54 47.52 71.94
CA ASP A 398 -33.58 46.06 71.80
C ASP A 398 -33.83 45.61 70.35
N ALA A 399 -34.70 46.33 69.63
CA ALA A 399 -34.91 46.10 68.19
C ALA A 399 -33.63 46.40 67.39
N GLY A 400 -32.93 47.49 67.70
CA GLY A 400 -31.65 47.84 67.09
C GLY A 400 -30.56 46.79 67.35
N ALA A 401 -30.52 46.23 68.56
CA ALA A 401 -29.59 45.14 68.91
C ALA A 401 -29.78 43.91 68.01
N ARG A 402 -31.03 43.46 67.85
CA ARG A 402 -31.38 42.32 66.98
C ARG A 402 -31.02 42.59 65.52
N GLN A 403 -31.27 43.81 65.04
CA GLN A 403 -30.95 44.17 63.66
C GLN A 403 -29.44 44.12 63.39
N PHE A 404 -28.61 44.49 64.36
CA PHE A 404 -27.16 44.30 64.24
C PHE A 404 -26.74 42.83 64.29
N ASP A 405 -27.46 41.95 65.00
CA ASP A 405 -27.20 40.51 64.94
C ASP A 405 -27.43 39.92 63.55
N ASP A 406 -28.49 40.34 62.87
CA ASP A 406 -28.78 39.91 61.50
C ASP A 406 -27.72 40.41 60.50
N VAL A 407 -27.23 41.64 60.68
CA VAL A 407 -26.14 42.20 59.87
C VAL A 407 -24.84 41.42 60.10
N ALA A 408 -24.54 41.00 61.33
CA ALA A 408 -23.34 40.21 61.66
C ALA A 408 -23.36 38.85 60.95
N ALA A 409 -24.52 38.17 61.02
CA ALA A 409 -24.72 36.91 60.33
C ALA A 409 -24.55 37.05 58.80
N THR A 410 -24.94 38.20 58.24
CA THR A 410 -24.77 38.49 56.80
C THR A 410 -23.30 38.68 56.42
N PHE A 411 -22.51 39.42 57.21
CA PHE A 411 -21.07 39.55 56.99
C PHE A 411 -20.33 38.20 57.11
N ALA A 412 -20.73 37.36 58.06
CA ALA A 412 -20.17 36.00 58.18
C ALA A 412 -20.46 35.14 56.93
N LYS A 413 -21.67 35.23 56.37
CA LYS A 413 -22.01 34.57 55.09
C LYS A 413 -21.18 35.10 53.94
N ILE A 414 -20.99 36.42 53.83
CA ILE A 414 -20.14 37.03 52.80
C ILE A 414 -18.71 36.50 52.90
N ALA A 415 -18.14 36.46 54.12
CA ALA A 415 -16.80 35.93 54.33
C ALA A 415 -16.68 34.46 53.89
N GLY A 416 -17.69 33.63 54.17
CA GLY A 416 -17.74 32.24 53.69
C GLY A 416 -17.80 32.14 52.16
N GLN A 417 -18.66 32.95 51.51
CA GLN A 417 -18.75 32.97 50.04
C GLN A 417 -17.47 33.44 49.37
N VAL A 418 -16.72 34.35 50.00
CA VAL A 418 -15.42 34.82 49.52
C VAL A 418 -14.40 33.67 49.51
N VAL A 419 -14.39 32.81 50.52
CA VAL A 419 -13.52 31.61 50.55
C VAL A 419 -13.84 30.69 49.38
N THR A 420 -15.12 30.33 49.20
CA THR A 420 -15.56 29.49 48.08
C THR A 420 -15.21 30.11 46.72
N THR A 421 -15.38 31.43 46.57
CA THR A 421 -15.02 32.14 45.33
C THR A 421 -13.52 32.08 45.05
N THR A 422 -12.70 32.20 46.10
CA THR A 422 -11.24 32.13 46.00
C THR A 422 -10.79 30.73 45.57
N ASP A 423 -11.37 29.68 46.17
CA ASP A 423 -11.05 28.29 45.83
C ASP A 423 -11.44 27.97 44.39
N ALA A 424 -12.65 28.36 43.96
CA ALA A 424 -13.10 28.18 42.57
C ALA A 424 -12.20 28.92 41.58
N ALA A 425 -11.78 30.14 41.88
CA ALA A 425 -10.86 30.89 41.03
C ALA A 425 -9.47 30.22 40.91
N ARG A 426 -8.94 29.66 42.01
CA ARG A 426 -7.68 28.89 41.99
C ARG A 426 -7.79 27.61 41.18
N GLU A 427 -8.92 26.92 41.27
CA GLU A 427 -9.17 25.72 40.46
C GLU A 427 -9.25 26.04 38.96
N ILE A 428 -9.89 27.16 38.60
CA ILE A 428 -9.90 27.68 37.23
C ILE A 428 -8.47 27.99 36.77
N GLU A 429 -7.67 28.68 37.58
CA GLU A 429 -6.26 29.00 37.25
C GLU A 429 -5.45 27.72 36.96
N LEU A 430 -5.57 26.70 37.82
CA LEU A 430 -4.87 25.42 37.65
C LEU A 430 -5.30 24.69 36.39
N SER A 431 -6.61 24.56 36.18
CA SER A 431 -7.18 23.91 34.99
C SER A 431 -6.76 24.62 33.71
N THR A 432 -6.70 25.95 33.75
CA THR A 432 -6.30 26.78 32.62
C THR A 432 -4.81 26.63 32.31
N LYS A 433 -3.94 26.50 33.33
CA LYS A 433 -2.51 26.15 33.12
C LYS A 433 -2.35 24.78 32.47
N GLN A 434 -3.11 23.78 32.90
CA GLN A 434 -3.10 22.45 32.29
C GLN A 434 -3.57 22.50 30.83
N GLN A 435 -4.62 23.27 30.54
CA GLN A 435 -5.11 23.50 29.19
C GLN A 435 -4.04 24.16 28.30
N ALA A 436 -3.30 25.16 28.80
CA ALA A 436 -2.21 25.77 28.05
C ALA A 436 -1.12 24.76 27.65
N THR A 437 -0.72 23.88 28.57
CA THR A 437 0.24 22.80 28.28
C THR A 437 -0.30 21.81 27.24
N ALA A 438 -1.57 21.42 27.33
CA ALA A 438 -2.20 20.54 26.35
C ALA A 438 -2.26 21.18 24.95
N VAL A 439 -2.53 22.49 24.89
CA VAL A 439 -2.55 23.26 23.63
C VAL A 439 -1.15 23.36 23.02
N GLU A 440 -0.09 23.54 23.82
CA GLU A 440 1.29 23.48 23.32
C GLU A 440 1.65 22.11 22.73
N GLN A 441 1.22 21.02 23.36
CA GLN A 441 1.42 19.67 22.83
C GLN A 441 0.66 19.44 21.52
N LEU A 442 -0.58 19.93 21.44
CA LEU A 442 -1.35 19.89 20.19
C LEU A 442 -0.65 20.66 19.08
N ASN A 443 -0.06 21.82 19.37
CA ASN A 443 0.68 22.61 18.38
C ASN A 443 1.85 21.81 17.76
N VAL A 444 2.59 21.06 18.57
CA VAL A 444 3.67 20.17 18.08
C VAL A 444 3.10 19.06 17.21
N ALA A 445 2.00 18.42 17.62
CA ALA A 445 1.35 17.36 16.84
C ALA A 445 0.87 17.88 15.48
N LEU A 446 0.27 19.07 15.44
CA LEU A 446 -0.17 19.75 14.22
C LEU A 446 0.98 20.06 13.26
N SER A 447 2.10 20.54 13.78
CA SER A 447 3.30 20.78 12.99
C SER A 447 3.81 19.51 12.32
N ASN A 448 3.87 18.40 13.08
CA ASN A 448 4.27 17.09 12.58
C ASN A 448 3.28 16.56 11.52
N THR A 449 1.97 16.70 11.74
CA THR A 449 0.96 16.29 10.75
C THR A 449 1.03 17.12 9.48
N ALA A 450 1.20 18.45 9.59
CA ALA A 450 1.38 19.32 8.43
C ALA A 450 2.64 18.96 7.62
N GLN A 451 3.74 18.59 8.30
CA GLN A 451 4.93 18.08 7.64
C GLN A 451 4.66 16.75 6.92
N ALA A 452 4.05 15.78 7.60
CA ALA A 452 3.70 14.49 7.00
C ALA A 452 2.77 14.62 5.78
N SER A 453 1.85 15.58 5.80
CA SER A 453 1.01 15.93 4.65
C SER A 453 1.84 16.46 3.48
N ARG A 454 2.79 17.37 3.70
CA ARG A 454 3.70 17.85 2.64
C ARG A 454 4.57 16.74 2.06
N GLU A 455 5.08 15.85 2.89
CA GLU A 455 5.84 14.68 2.44
C GLU A 455 4.98 13.71 1.61
N THR A 456 3.74 13.49 2.04
CA THR A 456 2.74 12.69 1.30
C THR A 456 2.44 13.31 -0.06
N GLU A 457 2.23 14.63 -0.13
CA GLU A 457 2.03 15.34 -1.39
C GLU A 457 3.20 15.13 -2.35
N ALA A 458 4.44 15.31 -1.86
CA ALA A 458 5.65 15.13 -2.67
C ALA A 458 5.79 13.67 -3.16
N SER A 459 5.60 12.69 -2.28
CA SER A 459 5.67 11.26 -2.61
C SER A 459 4.58 10.83 -3.59
N SER A 460 3.37 11.38 -3.45
CA SER A 460 2.28 11.17 -4.40
C SER A 460 2.61 11.80 -5.75
N GLY A 461 3.21 12.99 -5.79
CA GLY A 461 3.74 13.59 -7.01
C GLY A 461 4.74 12.66 -7.73
N GLN A 462 5.69 12.08 -6.99
CA GLN A 462 6.65 11.13 -7.53
C GLN A 462 5.99 9.84 -8.04
N THR A 463 5.01 9.30 -7.31
CA THR A 463 4.26 8.10 -7.72
C THR A 463 3.47 8.35 -9.01
N SER A 464 2.88 9.53 -9.14
CA SER A 464 2.20 9.98 -10.35
C SER A 464 3.17 10.01 -11.54
N GLN A 465 4.37 10.57 -11.36
CA GLN A 465 5.41 10.58 -12.38
C GLN A 465 5.85 9.17 -12.79
N THR A 466 6.15 8.29 -11.83
CA THR A 466 6.53 6.89 -12.11
C THR A 466 5.42 6.13 -12.83
N ALA A 467 4.15 6.39 -12.48
CA ALA A 467 3.01 5.80 -13.18
C ALA A 467 2.93 6.24 -14.65
N THR A 468 3.23 7.51 -14.94
CA THR A 468 3.37 8.02 -16.32
C THR A 468 4.50 7.33 -17.08
N GLU A 469 5.68 7.21 -16.47
CA GLU A 469 6.84 6.52 -17.07
C GLU A 469 6.53 5.04 -17.37
N LEU A 470 5.86 4.34 -16.46
CA LEU A 470 5.41 2.96 -16.67
C LEU A 470 4.40 2.86 -17.83
N ALA A 471 3.49 3.82 -17.96
CA ALA A 471 2.53 3.87 -19.06
C ALA A 471 3.23 4.10 -20.41
N GLU A 472 4.25 4.95 -20.45
CA GLU A 472 5.08 5.22 -21.63
C GLU A 472 5.90 3.99 -22.03
N MET A 473 6.66 3.40 -21.11
CA MET A 473 7.40 2.16 -21.35
C MET A 473 6.48 1.03 -21.85
N SER A 474 5.27 0.93 -21.28
CA SER A 474 4.27 -0.05 -21.72
C SER A 474 3.79 0.19 -23.15
N ARG A 475 3.62 1.45 -23.58
CA ARG A 475 3.30 1.78 -24.97
C ARG A 475 4.44 1.41 -25.92
N ASP A 476 5.68 1.66 -25.53
CA ASP A 476 6.84 1.32 -26.36
C ASP A 476 7.04 -0.19 -26.47
N LEU A 477 6.82 -0.94 -25.38
CA LEU A 477 6.82 -2.40 -25.39
C LEU A 477 5.70 -2.95 -26.31
N LEU A 478 4.52 -2.31 -26.33
CA LEU A 478 3.45 -2.66 -27.28
C LEU A 478 3.88 -2.45 -28.72
N ARG A 479 4.53 -1.32 -29.02
CA ARG A 479 5.03 -1.00 -30.36
C ARG A 479 6.07 -2.01 -30.83
N LEU A 480 7.03 -2.38 -29.98
CA LEU A 480 8.05 -3.38 -30.29
C LEU A 480 7.45 -4.76 -30.60
N VAL A 481 6.35 -5.12 -29.93
CA VAL A 481 5.68 -6.42 -30.12
C VAL A 481 4.67 -6.42 -31.27
N GLN A 482 4.10 -5.26 -31.61
CA GLN A 482 3.15 -5.10 -32.72
C GLN A 482 3.80 -4.70 -34.03
N ALA A 483 5.05 -4.21 -34.02
CA ALA A 483 5.82 -3.95 -35.22
C ALA A 483 6.09 -5.27 -35.95
N GLN A 484 5.16 -5.65 -36.82
CA GLN A 484 5.39 -6.63 -37.86
C GLN A 484 6.31 -6.01 -38.93
N PRO A 485 7.22 -6.81 -39.50
CA PRO A 485 8.03 -6.39 -40.64
C PRO A 485 7.10 -6.13 -41.84
N THR A 486 7.37 -5.02 -42.52
CA THR A 486 6.88 -4.70 -43.87
C THR A 486 7.16 -5.79 -44.87
#